data_AF-A0A382TNC6-F1
#
_entry.id   AF-A0A382TNC6-F1
#
_cell.length_a   1.000
_cell.length_b   1.000
_cell.length_c   1.000
_cell.angle_alpha   90.00
_cell.angle_beta   90.00
_cell.angle_gamma   90.00
#
_symmetry.space_group_name_H-M   'P 1'
#
loop_
_entity.id
_entity.type
_entity.pdbx_description
1 polymer ?
#
loop_
_entity_poly.entity_id
_entity_poly.type
_entity_poly.pdbx_seq_one_letter_code
_entity_poly.pdbx_strand_id
1 'polypeptide(L)'
;MAEEKKEENSELNGMSAKLLKARTIIISQQINAELTAKVLKQLVLLEQEDSKAAITVFINSPGGEIFSGFAIFAMLRFIECPVTTVVTGFAASMGSILVLAADEGRRFAMPQAKIMIHQPMLMGYQ
;
A
#
# COMPACT_ATOMS: atom_id res chain seq x y z
N MET A 1 0.46 29.50 -7.92
CA MET A 1 1.53 28.51 -7.64
C MET A 1 1.65 28.09 -6.17
N ALA A 2 1.84 29.00 -5.19
CA ALA A 2 1.94 28.59 -3.77
C ALA A 2 0.58 28.34 -3.10
N GLU A 3 -0.45 29.10 -3.48
CA GLU A 3 -1.83 28.94 -2.98
C GLU A 3 -2.54 27.74 -3.59
N GLU A 4 -2.42 27.51 -4.90
CA GLU A 4 -2.93 26.31 -5.59
C GLU A 4 -2.38 25.01 -4.96
N LYS A 5 -1.06 24.94 -4.66
CA LYS A 5 -0.47 23.79 -3.96
C LYS A 5 -0.98 23.59 -2.54
N LYS A 6 -1.56 24.62 -1.92
CA LYS A 6 -2.07 24.60 -0.55
C LYS A 6 -3.54 24.16 -0.52
N GLU A 7 -4.33 24.63 -1.47
CA GLU A 7 -5.71 24.18 -1.70
C GLU A 7 -5.76 22.73 -2.18
N GLU A 8 -4.92 22.37 -3.16
CA GLU A 8 -4.80 21.00 -3.68
C GLU A 8 -4.38 20.03 -2.56
N ASN A 9 -3.44 20.42 -1.69
CA ASN A 9 -3.11 19.65 -0.48
C ASN A 9 -4.29 19.53 0.49
N SER A 10 -5.12 20.55 0.63
CA SER A 10 -6.28 20.52 1.55
C SER A 10 -7.38 19.57 1.05
N GLU A 11 -7.63 19.55 -0.25
CA GLU A 11 -8.60 18.65 -0.89
C GLU A 11 -8.08 17.20 -0.93
N LEU A 12 -6.80 17.00 -1.25
CA LEU A 12 -6.12 15.70 -1.17
C LEU A 12 -6.15 15.14 0.25
N ASN A 13 -6.03 15.99 1.28
CA ASN A 13 -6.18 15.61 2.67
C ASN A 13 -7.63 15.19 2.99
N GLY A 14 -8.62 15.93 2.47
CA GLY A 14 -10.04 15.57 2.60
C GLY A 14 -10.40 14.25 1.93
N MET A 15 -9.87 14.00 0.72
CA MET A 15 -10.08 12.75 -0.01
C MET A 15 -9.40 11.56 0.69
N SER A 16 -8.16 11.73 1.13
CA SER A 16 -7.42 10.70 1.87
C SER A 16 -8.14 10.32 3.17
N ALA A 17 -8.70 11.31 3.89
CA ALA A 17 -9.50 11.07 5.08
C ALA A 17 -10.81 10.31 4.78
N LYS A 18 -11.50 10.63 3.68
CA LYS A 18 -12.69 9.89 3.25
C LYS A 18 -12.38 8.43 2.89
N LEU A 19 -11.30 8.20 2.16
CA LEU A 19 -10.84 6.85 1.81
C LEU A 19 -10.45 6.05 3.05
N LEU A 20 -9.80 6.70 4.02
CA LEU A 20 -9.43 6.05 5.27
C LEU A 20 -10.67 5.66 6.09
N LYS A 21 -11.70 6.52 6.17
CA LYS A 21 -12.99 6.15 6.77
C LYS A 21 -13.67 4.98 6.05
N ALA A 22 -13.45 4.85 4.74
CA ALA A 22 -13.86 3.69 3.95
C ALA A 22 -12.91 2.49 4.07
N ARG A 23 -11.96 2.52 5.01
CA ARG A 23 -10.97 1.48 5.30
C ARG A 23 -10.18 1.04 4.07
N THR A 24 -9.87 2.02 3.22
CA THR A 24 -9.18 1.83 1.95
C THR A 24 -7.81 2.49 1.97
N ILE A 25 -6.78 1.72 1.65
CA ILE A 25 -5.40 2.19 1.47
C ILE A 25 -5.02 2.05 0.00
N ILE A 26 -4.34 3.06 -0.55
CA ILE A 26 -3.89 3.08 -1.94
C ILE A 26 -2.36 3.18 -1.98
N ILE A 27 -1.73 2.17 -2.60
CA ILE A 27 -0.30 2.11 -2.90
C ILE A 27 -0.14 2.23 -4.41
N SER A 28 -0.09 3.46 -4.91
CA SER A 28 -0.08 3.78 -6.35
C SER A 28 1.24 4.35 -6.87
N GLN A 29 2.30 4.31 -6.06
CA GLN A 29 3.59 4.92 -6.34
C GLN A 29 4.74 3.96 -6.05
N GLN A 30 5.97 4.39 -6.36
CA GLN A 30 7.18 3.70 -5.93
C GLN A 30 7.23 3.62 -4.40
N ILE A 31 7.63 2.46 -3.88
CA ILE A 31 7.79 2.21 -2.45
C ILE A 31 9.06 2.91 -1.97
N ASN A 32 8.89 3.84 -1.03
CA ASN A 32 9.96 4.57 -0.37
C ASN A 32 9.59 4.84 1.11
N ALA A 33 10.51 5.43 1.87
CA ALA A 33 10.31 5.74 3.27
C ALA A 33 9.09 6.66 3.53
N GLU A 34 8.80 7.63 2.66
CA GLU A 34 7.68 8.56 2.83
C GLU A 34 6.32 7.87 2.67
N LEU A 35 6.15 7.10 1.58
CA LEU A 35 4.96 6.29 1.36
C LEU A 35 4.75 5.30 2.49
N THR A 36 5.83 4.66 2.94
CA THR A 36 5.81 3.71 4.05
C THR A 36 5.31 4.35 5.32
N ALA A 37 5.86 5.52 5.70
CA ALA A 37 5.40 6.25 6.89
C ALA A 37 3.91 6.62 6.80
N LYS A 38 3.40 6.97 5.61
CA LYS A 38 1.97 7.24 5.40
C LYS A 38 1.11 5.99 5.59
N VAL A 39 1.48 4.87 4.96
CA VAL A 39 0.73 3.60 5.05
C VAL A 39 0.73 3.07 6.49
N LEU A 40 1.87 3.10 7.19
CA LEU A 40 1.94 2.66 8.58
C LEU A 40 1.01 3.47 9.50
N LYS A 41 0.97 4.80 9.35
CA LYS A 41 0.05 5.65 10.12
C LYS A 41 -1.41 5.32 9.84
N GLN A 42 -1.76 5.07 8.57
CA GLN A 42 -3.12 4.66 8.19
C GLN A 42 -3.49 3.32 8.82
N LEU A 43 -2.61 2.32 8.80
CA LEU A 43 -2.86 1.02 9.40
C LEU A 43 -3.05 1.09 10.91
N VAL A 44 -2.19 1.84 11.62
CA VAL A 44 -2.35 2.05 13.08
C VAL A 44 -3.69 2.71 13.40
N LEU A 45 -4.10 3.71 12.61
CA LEU A 45 -5.37 4.39 12.83
C LEU A 45 -6.57 3.45 12.59
N LEU A 46 -6.55 2.67 11.51
CA LEU A 46 -7.62 1.72 11.18
C LEU A 46 -7.74 0.59 12.20
N GLU A 47 -6.62 0.10 12.72
CA GLU A 47 -6.56 -0.90 13.79
C GLU A 47 -7.17 -0.36 15.09
N GLN A 48 -6.85 0.89 15.45
CA GLN A 48 -7.41 1.54 16.64
C GLN A 48 -8.91 1.85 16.50
N GLU A 49 -9.39 2.17 15.30
CA GLU A 49 -10.81 2.46 15.06
C GLU A 49 -11.68 1.20 15.16
N ASP A 50 -11.27 0.10 14.51
CA ASP A 50 -11.93 -1.21 14.59
C ASP A 50 -10.99 -2.30 14.08
N SER A 51 -10.44 -3.10 15.00
CA SER A 51 -9.48 -4.16 14.69
C SER A 51 -10.10 -5.37 13.97
N LYS A 52 -11.43 -5.47 13.92
CA LYS A 52 -12.14 -6.60 13.28
C LYS A 52 -12.63 -6.27 11.89
N ALA A 53 -12.74 -4.99 11.56
CA ALA A 53 -13.20 -4.55 10.25
C ALA A 53 -12.11 -4.70 9.19
N ALA A 54 -12.49 -5.21 8.01
CA ALA A 54 -11.56 -5.47 6.93
C ALA A 54 -10.94 -4.18 6.36
N ILE A 55 -9.72 -4.28 5.85
CA ILE A 55 -9.00 -3.22 5.14
C ILE A 55 -8.78 -3.67 3.69
N THR A 56 -9.09 -2.79 2.73
CA THR A 56 -8.79 -3.05 1.32
C THR A 56 -7.58 -2.22 0.89
N VAL A 57 -6.56 -2.89 0.37
CA VAL A 57 -5.32 -2.28 -0.11
C VAL A 57 -5.26 -2.41 -1.63
N PHE A 58 -5.38 -1.29 -2.33
CA PHE A 58 -5.20 -1.23 -3.77
C PHE A 58 -3.72 -1.02 -4.11
N ILE A 59 -3.17 -1.89 -4.96
CA ILE A 59 -1.75 -1.91 -5.32
C ILE A 59 -1.60 -1.65 -6.81
N ASN A 60 -0.87 -0.57 -7.12
CA ASN A 60 -0.36 -0.25 -8.44
C ASN A 60 1.04 0.35 -8.29
N SER A 61 2.05 -0.51 -8.12
CA SER A 61 3.40 -0.10 -7.78
C SER A 61 4.45 -0.83 -8.62
N PRO A 62 5.46 -0.10 -9.15
CA PRO A 62 6.62 -0.72 -9.80
C PRO A 62 7.58 -1.39 -8.79
N GLY A 63 7.30 -1.33 -7.49
CA GLY A 63 8.20 -1.74 -6.43
C GLY A 63 8.95 -0.55 -5.84
N GLY A 64 10.16 -0.79 -5.32
CA GLY A 64 10.99 0.25 -4.72
C GLY A 64 11.92 -0.29 -3.65
N GLU A 65 12.13 0.49 -2.59
CA GLU A 65 13.02 0.15 -1.49
C GLU A 65 12.57 -1.13 -0.76
N ILE A 66 13.49 -2.07 -0.63
CA ILE A 66 13.23 -3.41 -0.06
C ILE A 66 12.80 -3.30 1.40
N PHE A 67 13.55 -2.59 2.24
CA PHE A 67 13.26 -2.46 3.67
C PHE A 67 11.98 -1.67 3.95
N SER A 68 11.74 -0.60 3.20
CA SER A 68 10.48 0.16 3.23
C SER A 68 9.29 -0.73 2.86
N GLY A 69 9.41 -1.57 1.83
CA GLY A 69 8.40 -2.56 1.46
C GLY A 69 8.16 -3.61 2.56
N PHE A 70 9.22 -4.11 3.20
CA PHE A 70 9.07 -5.06 4.28
C PHE A 70 8.40 -4.47 5.53
N ALA A 71 8.60 -3.19 5.83
CA ALA A 71 7.89 -2.53 6.92
C ALA A 71 6.36 -2.53 6.67
N ILE A 72 5.93 -2.22 5.45
CA ILE A 72 4.51 -2.30 5.07
C ILE A 72 4.02 -3.74 5.15
N PHE A 73 4.75 -4.68 4.55
CA PHE A 73 4.40 -6.10 4.54
C PHE A 73 4.21 -6.66 5.95
N ALA A 74 5.15 -6.37 6.85
CA ALA A 74 5.10 -6.83 8.24
C ALA A 74 3.88 -6.24 8.96
N MET A 75 3.61 -4.95 8.78
CA MET A 75 2.48 -4.30 9.43
C MET A 75 1.13 -4.85 8.95
N LEU A 76 0.97 -5.07 7.64
CA LEU A 76 -0.24 -5.69 7.08
C LEU A 76 -0.52 -7.09 7.63
N ARG A 77 0.52 -7.82 8.05
CA ARG A 77 0.40 -9.14 8.67
C ARG A 77 0.33 -9.12 10.20
N PHE A 78 0.70 -8.01 10.82
CA PHE A 78 0.78 -7.85 12.27
C PHE A 78 -0.56 -7.42 12.87
N ILE A 79 -1.28 -6.54 12.18
CA ILE A 79 -2.58 -6.03 12.62
C ILE A 79 -3.65 -7.14 12.65
N GLU A 80 -4.63 -7.01 13.54
CA GLU A 80 -5.75 -7.95 13.60
C GLU A 80 -6.73 -7.77 12.43
N CYS A 81 -6.77 -6.56 11.85
CA CYS A 81 -7.64 -6.24 10.73
C CYS A 81 -7.48 -7.23 9.56
N PRO A 82 -8.57 -7.86 9.08
CA PRO A 82 -8.50 -8.71 7.90
C PRO A 82 -8.11 -7.91 6.65
N VAL A 83 -6.96 -8.21 6.04
CA VAL A 83 -6.45 -7.48 4.87
C VAL A 83 -6.88 -8.15 3.56
N THR A 84 -7.36 -7.33 2.61
CA THR A 84 -7.58 -7.71 1.22
C THR A 84 -6.67 -6.89 0.32
N THR A 85 -5.93 -7.53 -0.59
CA THR A 85 -5.11 -6.84 -1.59
C THR A 85 -5.75 -6.93 -2.97
N VAL A 86 -5.70 -5.83 -3.73
CA VAL A 86 -6.25 -5.75 -5.09
C VAL A 86 -5.25 -5.08 -6.03
N VAL A 87 -4.72 -5.82 -7.00
CA VAL A 87 -3.83 -5.26 -8.03
C VAL A 87 -4.67 -4.61 -9.12
N THR A 88 -4.51 -3.30 -9.33
CA THR A 88 -5.32 -2.54 -10.30
C THR A 88 -4.65 -2.29 -11.65
N GLY A 89 -3.33 -2.43 -11.73
CA GLY A 89 -2.58 -2.25 -12.98
C GLY A 89 -1.26 -3.01 -12.99
N PHE A 90 -0.36 -2.68 -12.08
CA PHE A 90 0.95 -3.30 -12.02
C PHE A 90 1.41 -3.54 -10.58
N ALA A 91 1.89 -4.74 -10.28
CA ALA A 91 2.56 -5.05 -9.02
C ALA A 91 3.90 -5.71 -9.35
N ALA A 92 4.97 -4.92 -9.30
CA ALA A 92 6.33 -5.36 -9.60
C ALA A 92 7.23 -5.37 -8.37
N SER A 93 8.19 -6.29 -8.32
CA SER A 93 9.22 -6.32 -7.28
C SER A 93 8.60 -6.28 -5.88
N MET A 94 8.95 -5.34 -5.01
CA MET A 94 8.30 -5.18 -3.71
C MET A 94 6.77 -4.97 -3.78
N GLY A 95 6.25 -4.37 -4.84
CA GLY A 95 4.80 -4.29 -5.06
C GLY A 95 4.14 -5.66 -5.17
N SER A 96 4.80 -6.62 -5.82
CA SER A 96 4.32 -8.02 -5.91
C SER A 96 4.35 -8.73 -4.56
N ILE A 97 5.36 -8.46 -3.72
CA ILE A 97 5.46 -9.02 -2.37
C ILE A 97 4.36 -8.47 -1.46
N LEU A 98 4.01 -7.18 -1.58
CA LEU A 98 2.90 -6.60 -0.81
C LEU A 98 1.55 -7.26 -1.11
N VAL A 99 1.33 -7.76 -2.33
CA VAL A 99 0.11 -8.52 -2.67
C VAL A 99 -0.02 -9.76 -1.77
N LEU A 100 1.10 -10.40 -1.44
CA LEU A 100 1.16 -11.60 -0.60
C LEU A 100 0.97 -11.32 0.89
N ALA A 101 0.85 -10.05 1.30
CA ALA A 101 0.60 -9.72 2.69
C ALA A 101 -0.80 -10.13 3.15
N ALA A 102 -1.79 -10.17 2.23
CA ALA A 102 -3.13 -10.64 2.52
C ALA A 102 -3.22 -12.18 2.58
N ASP A 103 -4.16 -12.64 3.41
CA ASP A 103 -4.46 -14.06 3.58
C ASP A 103 -4.91 -14.74 2.27
N GLU A 104 -4.83 -16.06 2.27
CA GLU A 104 -5.36 -16.87 1.17
C GLU A 104 -6.85 -16.57 0.94
N GLY A 105 -7.25 -16.48 -0.34
CA GLY A 105 -8.61 -16.09 -0.72
C GLY A 105 -8.88 -14.57 -0.67
N ARG A 106 -7.93 -13.75 -0.21
CA ARG A 106 -8.06 -12.27 -0.13
C ARG A 106 -7.07 -11.50 -1.02
N ARG A 107 -6.52 -12.17 -2.02
CA ARG A 107 -5.57 -11.61 -2.99
C ARG A 107 -6.20 -11.57 -4.37
N PHE A 108 -6.50 -10.38 -4.86
CA PHE A 108 -7.18 -10.17 -6.13
C PHE A 108 -6.30 -9.40 -7.11
N ALA A 109 -6.51 -9.65 -8.40
CA ALA A 109 -5.90 -8.90 -9.48
C ALA A 109 -6.96 -8.61 -10.55
N MET A 110 -6.98 -7.38 -11.06
CA MET A 110 -7.86 -7.01 -12.17
C MET A 110 -7.45 -7.77 -13.44
N PRO A 111 -8.37 -8.00 -14.41
CA PRO A 111 -8.08 -8.82 -15.59
C PRO A 111 -6.86 -8.38 -16.42
N GLN A 112 -6.59 -7.07 -16.45
CA GLN A 112 -5.45 -6.50 -17.18
C GLN A 112 -4.21 -6.28 -16.31
N ALA A 113 -4.28 -6.57 -15.01
CA ALA A 113 -3.17 -6.37 -14.11
C ALA A 113 -1.99 -7.29 -14.47
N LYS A 114 -0.76 -6.76 -14.33
CA LYS A 114 0.47 -7.55 -14.44
C LYS A 114 1.14 -7.66 -13.08
N ILE A 115 1.62 -8.85 -12.78
CA ILE A 115 2.45 -9.12 -11.60
C ILE A 115 3.83 -9.52 -12.12
N MET A 116 4.88 -8.86 -11.63
CA MET A 116 6.26 -9.11 -12.05
C MET A 116 7.13 -9.34 -10.83
N ILE A 117 7.71 -10.53 -10.73
CA ILE A 117 8.67 -10.89 -9.70
C ILE A 117 10.07 -10.91 -10.31
N HIS A 118 11.06 -10.44 -9.54
CA HIS A 118 12.47 -10.58 -9.88
C HIS A 118 13.31 -10.60 -8.60
N GLN A 119 14.52 -11.13 -8.69
CA GLN A 119 15.49 -11.10 -7.59
C GLN A 119 15.83 -9.65 -7.20
N PRO A 120 16.06 -9.35 -5.90
CA PRO A 120 16.34 -8.00 -5.46
C PRO A 120 17.59 -7.45 -6.14
N MET A 121 17.52 -6.18 -6.57
CA MET A 121 18.69 -5.45 -7.03
C MET A 121 19.41 -4.90 -5.80
N LEU A 122 20.24 -5.72 -5.19
CA LEU A 122 21.20 -5.25 -4.20
C LEU A 122 22.34 -4.57 -4.97
N MET A 123 22.72 -3.37 -4.53
CA MET A 123 23.85 -2.66 -5.11
C MET A 123 25.09 -3.58 -5.01
N GLY A 124 25.57 -4.11 -6.14
CA GLY A 124 26.91 -4.71 -6.23
C GLY A 124 27.06 -6.24 -6.26
N TYR A 125 26.06 -7.04 -6.61
CA TYR A 125 26.32 -8.40 -7.12
C TYR A 125 25.33 -8.76 -8.24
N GLN A 126 25.77 -8.54 -9.48
CA GLN A 126 25.32 -9.28 -10.65
C GLN A 126 26.27 -10.45 -10.87
#